data_AF-A0A1A0MHC3-F1
#
_entry.id   AF-A0A1A0MHC3-F1
#
_cell.length_a   1.000
_cell.length_b   1.000
_cell.length_c   1.000
_cell.angle_alpha   90.00
_cell.angle_beta   90.00
_cell.angle_gamma   90.00
#
_symmetry.space_group_name_H-M   'P 1'
#
loop_
_entity.id
_entity.type
_entity.pdbx_description
1 polymer ?
#
loop_
_entity_poly.entity_id
_entity_poly.type
_entity_poly.pdbx_seq_one_letter_code
_entity_poly.pdbx_strand_id
1 'polypeptide(L)'
;MPNLMTTQPQLDETLALTDVELQTPTLITEQEVRFSTAVALAPSTRQPAHRNRVVTAMRRMFAAPAEKPRQERRHQPRRYAFLENALMGREMDRL
;
A
#
# COMPACT_ATOMS: atom_id res chain seq x y z
N MET A 1 -16.22 -18.31 -56.22
CA MET A 1 -14.90 -17.65 -56.12
C MET A 1 -15.11 -16.29 -55.43
N PRO A 2 -14.62 -16.10 -54.20
CA PRO A 2 -14.86 -14.89 -53.41
C PRO A 2 -13.77 -13.85 -53.68
N ASN A 3 -14.06 -12.56 -53.43
CA ASN A 3 -13.01 -11.62 -53.01
C ASN A 3 -13.57 -10.67 -51.94
N LEU A 4 -12.88 -10.73 -50.80
CA LEU A 4 -12.98 -9.90 -49.61
C LEU A 4 -12.20 -8.60 -49.85
N MET A 5 -12.70 -7.46 -49.37
CA MET A 5 -11.92 -6.40 -48.72
C MET A 5 -12.87 -5.24 -48.37
N THR A 6 -13.40 -5.27 -47.15
CA THR A 6 -13.76 -4.03 -46.45
C THR A 6 -13.00 -4.03 -45.14
N THR A 7 -12.01 -3.15 -45.09
CA THR A 7 -11.29 -2.70 -43.91
C THR A 7 -12.27 -2.23 -42.84
N GLN A 8 -12.18 -2.81 -41.64
CA GLN A 8 -12.65 -2.15 -40.41
C GLN A 8 -11.49 -2.16 -39.41
N PRO A 9 -10.84 -1.01 -39.15
CA PRO A 9 -10.00 -0.81 -38.00
C PRO A 9 -10.73 0.13 -37.04
N GLN A 10 -11.39 -0.39 -35.99
CA GLN A 10 -11.94 0.46 -34.93
C GLN A 10 -12.33 -0.36 -33.70
N LEU A 11 -11.33 -0.97 -33.05
CA LEU A 11 -11.50 -1.54 -31.70
C LEU A 11 -10.71 -0.77 -30.63
N ASP A 12 -10.01 0.31 -30.99
CA ASP A 12 -9.19 1.09 -30.04
C ASP A 12 -9.91 2.33 -29.49
N GLU A 13 -11.04 2.75 -30.07
CA GLU A 13 -11.80 3.94 -29.63
C GLU A 13 -12.68 3.68 -28.39
N THR A 14 -13.02 2.42 -28.11
CA THR A 14 -13.89 2.05 -26.99
C THR A 14 -13.17 2.06 -25.63
N LEU A 15 -11.83 2.09 -25.60
CA LEU A 15 -11.06 2.15 -24.35
C LEU A 15 -10.80 3.59 -23.87
N ALA A 16 -10.94 4.59 -24.74
CA ALA A 16 -10.73 6.00 -24.37
C ALA A 16 -12.03 6.70 -23.92
N LEU A 17 -13.20 6.24 -24.38
CA LEU A 17 -14.48 6.84 -24.00
C LEU A 17 -14.91 6.50 -22.56
N THR A 18 -14.49 5.33 -22.05
CA THR A 18 -14.80 4.93 -20.67
C THR A 18 -14.06 5.72 -19.61
N ASP A 19 -12.92 6.33 -19.95
CA ASP A 19 -12.10 7.09 -19.01
C ASP A 19 -12.64 8.52 -18.79
N VAL A 20 -13.43 9.03 -19.75
CA VAL A 20 -13.99 10.40 -19.71
C VAL A 20 -15.49 10.41 -19.37
N GLU A 21 -16.25 9.35 -19.68
CA GLU A 21 -17.72 9.35 -19.53
C GLU A 21 -18.24 9.02 -18.11
N LEU A 22 -17.38 8.73 -17.13
CA LEU A 22 -17.81 8.44 -15.75
C LEU A 22 -17.19 9.36 -14.69
N GLN A 23 -16.87 10.60 -15.05
CA GLN A 23 -16.71 11.68 -14.06
C GLN A 23 -18.09 12.16 -13.57
N THR A 24 -18.97 11.23 -13.18
CA THR A 24 -20.03 11.60 -12.24
C THR A 24 -19.32 12.07 -10.97
N PRO A 25 -19.65 13.25 -10.40
CA PRO A 25 -19.13 13.60 -9.10
C PRO A 25 -19.48 12.43 -8.19
N THR A 26 -18.48 11.73 -7.67
CA THR A 26 -18.68 10.56 -6.83
C THR A 26 -19.42 11.03 -5.58
N LEU A 27 -20.74 10.88 -5.60
CA LEU A 27 -21.59 11.19 -4.45
C LEU A 27 -21.20 10.16 -3.40
N ILE A 28 -20.42 10.61 -2.41
CA ILE A 28 -20.07 9.78 -1.27
C ILE A 28 -21.38 9.33 -0.64
N THR A 29 -21.63 8.01 -0.69
CA THR A 29 -22.88 7.45 -0.19
C THR A 29 -22.77 7.20 1.32
N GLU A 30 -23.91 7.26 2.02
CA GLU A 30 -23.98 6.91 3.45
C GLU A 30 -23.46 5.50 3.72
N GLN A 31 -23.71 4.57 2.80
CA GLN A 31 -23.22 3.19 2.87
C GLN A 31 -21.69 3.15 2.82
N GLU A 32 -21.08 3.92 1.90
CA GLU A 32 -19.63 4.00 1.74
C GLU A 32 -18.94 4.61 2.96
N VAL A 33 -19.52 5.65 3.57
CA VAL A 33 -19.03 6.21 4.84
C VAL A 33 -19.12 5.18 5.96
N ARG A 34 -20.22 4.44 6.06
CA ARG A 34 -20.38 3.39 7.10
C ARG A 34 -19.36 2.27 6.94
N PHE A 35 -19.17 1.77 5.71
CA PHE A 35 -18.19 0.70 5.45
C PHE A 35 -16.75 1.18 5.67
N SER A 36 -16.38 2.36 5.18
CA SER A 36 -15.03 2.91 5.40
C SER A 36 -14.76 3.20 6.87
N THR A 37 -15.73 3.73 7.61
CA THR A 37 -15.62 3.96 9.05
C THR A 37 -15.47 2.65 9.83
N ALA A 38 -16.24 1.61 9.46
CA ALA A 38 -16.10 0.30 10.08
C ALA A 38 -14.71 -0.30 9.87
N VAL A 39 -14.11 -0.13 8.68
CA VAL A 39 -12.73 -0.57 8.40
C VAL A 39 -11.70 0.27 9.15
N ALA A 40 -11.89 1.59 9.24
CA ALA A 40 -11.00 2.48 9.97
C ALA A 40 -11.01 2.22 11.49
N LEU A 41 -12.17 1.88 12.05
CA LEU A 41 -12.35 1.49 13.44
C LEU A 41 -12.02 0.01 13.70
N ALA A 42 -11.86 -0.80 12.65
CA ALA A 42 -11.48 -2.18 12.82
C ALA A 42 -10.09 -2.22 13.48
N PRO A 43 -9.91 -3.01 14.55
CA PRO A 43 -8.59 -3.20 15.13
C PRO A 43 -7.66 -3.71 14.04
N SER A 44 -6.52 -3.04 13.87
CA SER A 44 -5.51 -3.43 12.89
C SER A 44 -5.24 -4.93 13.04
N THR A 45 -5.55 -5.70 11.99
CA THR A 45 -5.26 -7.14 11.88
C THR A 45 -3.76 -7.43 11.77
N ARG A 46 -2.90 -6.49 12.20
CA ARG A 46 -1.52 -6.79 12.59
C ARG A 46 -1.60 -7.85 13.67
N GLN A 47 -1.42 -9.09 13.21
CA GLN A 47 -1.42 -10.28 14.05
C GLN A 47 -0.68 -9.97 15.34
N PRO A 48 -1.26 -10.29 16.51
CA PRO A 48 -0.61 -9.97 17.76
C PRO A 48 0.76 -10.64 17.74
N ALA A 49 1.81 -9.82 17.80
CA ALA A 49 3.20 -10.26 17.80
C ALA A 49 3.47 -11.34 18.86
N HIS A 50 2.57 -11.51 19.83
CA HIS A 50 2.53 -12.59 20.82
C HIS A 50 2.57 -14.01 20.25
N ARG A 51 1.89 -14.34 19.13
CA ARG A 51 1.94 -15.71 18.58
C ARG A 51 3.36 -16.06 18.10
N ASN A 52 4.07 -15.06 17.56
CA ASN A 52 5.46 -15.23 17.14
C ASN A 52 6.45 -15.20 18.31
N ARG A 53 6.07 -14.68 19.49
CA ARG A 53 6.95 -14.65 20.68
C ARG A 53 7.19 -16.04 21.27
N VAL A 54 6.17 -16.89 21.34
CA VAL A 54 6.32 -18.25 21.88
C VAL A 54 7.21 -19.10 20.96
N VAL A 55 6.96 -19.05 19.65
CA VAL A 55 7.77 -19.79 18.66
C VAL A 55 9.22 -19.28 18.63
N THR A 56 9.44 -17.97 18.74
CA THR A 56 10.81 -17.42 18.80
C THR A 56 11.51 -17.74 20.12
N ALA A 57 10.79 -17.81 21.25
CA ALA A 57 11.34 -18.24 22.53
C ALA A 57 11.74 -19.73 22.50
N MET A 58 10.87 -20.60 21.99
CA MET A 58 11.20 -22.02 21.79
C MET A 58 12.41 -22.17 20.85
N ARG A 59 12.43 -21.49 19.71
CA ARG A 59 13.60 -21.51 18.80
C ARG A 59 14.89 -21.04 19.47
N ARG A 60 14.84 -20.08 20.40
CA ARG A 60 16.01 -19.65 21.17
C ARG A 60 16.46 -20.67 22.21
N MET A 61 15.54 -21.40 22.83
CA MET A 61 15.87 -22.46 23.79
C MET A 61 16.53 -23.67 23.12
N PHE A 62 16.10 -24.02 21.90
CA PHE A 62 16.63 -25.15 21.15
C PHE A 62 17.79 -24.80 20.20
N ALA A 63 18.07 -23.50 19.99
CA ALA A 63 19.26 -23.09 19.27
C ALA A 63 20.48 -23.32 20.18
N ALA A 64 21.41 -24.18 19.75
CA ALA A 64 22.72 -24.29 20.38
C ALA A 64 23.34 -22.89 20.54
N PRO A 65 24.11 -22.62 21.62
CA PRO A 65 24.79 -21.36 21.81
C PRO A 65 25.88 -21.22 20.75
N ALA A 66 25.49 -20.86 19.53
CA ALA A 66 26.42 -20.26 18.60
C ALA A 66 26.78 -18.92 19.23
N GLU A 67 28.07 -18.71 19.52
CA GLU A 67 28.68 -17.39 19.68
C GLU A 67 28.45 -16.59 18.39
N LYS A 68 27.21 -16.21 18.14
CA LYS A 68 26.92 -15.18 17.16
C LYS A 68 27.32 -13.89 17.85
N PRO A 69 28.29 -13.13 17.31
CA PRO A 69 28.52 -11.78 17.81
C PRO A 69 27.16 -11.11 17.80
N ARG A 70 26.73 -10.58 18.96
CA ARG A 70 25.52 -9.78 19.07
C ARG A 70 25.59 -8.80 17.91
N GLN A 71 24.69 -8.94 16.93
CA GLN A 71 24.56 -7.96 15.85
C GLN A 71 24.43 -6.62 16.55
N GLU A 72 25.47 -5.82 16.45
CA GLU A 72 25.49 -4.47 16.94
C GLU A 72 24.30 -3.80 16.27
N ARG A 73 23.26 -3.53 17.07
CA ARG A 73 22.04 -2.92 16.59
C ARG A 73 22.44 -1.52 16.17
N ARG A 74 22.81 -1.37 14.90
CA ARG A 74 23.08 -0.06 14.29
C ARG A 74 21.90 0.82 14.68
N HIS A 75 22.17 1.84 15.47
CA HIS A 75 21.16 2.78 15.90
C HIS A 75 20.67 3.50 14.64
N GLN A 76 19.62 2.96 14.01
CA GLN A 76 19.02 3.61 12.87
C GLN A 76 18.07 4.67 13.40
N PRO A 77 18.35 5.98 13.17
CA PRO A 77 17.45 7.01 13.61
C PRO A 77 16.09 6.78 12.97
N ARG A 78 15.03 6.98 13.75
CA ARG A 78 13.66 6.85 13.24
C ARG A 78 13.46 7.88 12.14
N ARG A 79 13.23 7.41 10.92
CA ARG A 79 12.86 8.26 9.79
C ARG A 79 11.40 8.62 9.93
N TYR A 80 11.12 9.92 9.96
CA TYR A 80 9.77 10.44 10.05
C TYR A 80 9.46 11.16 8.76
N ALA A 81 8.75 10.47 7.86
CA ALA A 81 8.39 11.01 6.54
C ALA A 81 7.68 12.37 6.64
N PHE A 82 6.93 12.63 7.72
CA PHE A 82 6.29 13.93 7.94
C PHE A 82 7.30 15.07 8.13
N LEU A 83 8.43 14.83 8.83
CA LEU A 83 9.48 15.83 9.02
C LEU A 83 10.21 16.09 7.71
N GLU A 84 10.51 15.04 6.96
CA GLU A 84 11.17 15.11 5.65
C GLU A 84 10.29 15.89 4.65
N ASN A 85 8.99 15.59 4.59
CA ASN A 85 8.03 16.29 3.73
C ASN A 85 7.84 17.76 4.13
N ALA A 86 7.75 18.07 5.44
CA ALA A 86 7.65 19.45 5.91
C ALA A 86 8.91 20.27 5.59
N LEU A 87 10.09 19.63 5.65
CA LEU A 87 11.35 20.24 5.23
C LEU A 87 11.37 20.53 3.73
N MET A 88 10.96 19.56 2.91
CA MET A 88 10.87 19.74 1.47
C MET A 88 9.88 20.86 1.11
N GLY A 89 8.71 20.90 1.73
CA GLY A 89 7.73 21.98 1.50
C GLY A 89 8.30 23.36 1.81
N ARG A 90 8.93 23.54 2.97
CA ARG A 90 9.58 24.80 3.34
C ARG A 90 10.71 25.21 2.41
N GLU A 91 11.42 24.24 1.84
CA GLU A 91 12.49 24.52 0.87
C GLU A 91 11.91 24.89 -0.50
N MET A 92 10.81 24.25 -0.92
CA MET A 92 10.09 24.62 -2.13
C MET A 92 9.44 26.00 -2.01
N ASP A 93 8.96 26.37 -0.83
CA ASP A 93 8.42 27.71 -0.56
C ASP A 93 9.48 28.83 -0.65
N ARG A 94 10.77 28.48 -0.69
CA ARG A 94 11.89 29.43 -0.83
C ARG A 94 12.34 29.64 -2.27
N LEU A 95 11.86 28.84 -3.22
CA LEU A 95 12.15 28.95 -4.65
C LEU A 95 11.12 29.83 -5.35
#